data_AF-A0A849UT88-F1
#
_entry.id   AF-A0A849UT88-F1
#
_cell.length_a   1.000
_cell.length_b   1.000
_cell.length_c   1.000
_cell.angle_alpha   90.00
_cell.angle_beta   90.00
_cell.angle_gamma   90.00
#
_symmetry.space_group_name_H-M   'P 1'
#
loop_
_entity.id
_entity.type
_entity.pdbx_description
1 polymer ?
#
loop_
_entity_poly.entity_id
_entity_poly.type
_entity_poly.pdbx_seq_one_letter_code
_entity_poly.pdbx_strand_id
1 'polypeptide(L)'
;MKSILFYSFLPILFFITFLFDRSLNNINHNRLNALQNFIFVIYIFLVILDQMVNTSTILKLSKQKALIFTGKISYGLYCFHGIVISFGALVLKKLNIVLPSFINAILLLIITFILAIISYNYIEKPFIKLKNKFV
;
A
#
# COMPACT_ATOMS: atom_id res chain seq x y z
N MET A 1 -17.37 -13.07 -15.94
CA MET A 1 -16.21 -13.91 -16.33
C MET A 1 -14.99 -13.10 -16.79
N LYS A 2 -15.13 -12.17 -17.75
CA LYS A 2 -13.99 -11.38 -18.30
C LYS A 2 -13.21 -10.57 -17.24
N SER A 3 -13.89 -9.95 -16.29
CA SER A 3 -13.23 -9.17 -15.22
C SER A 3 -12.48 -10.04 -14.20
N ILE A 4 -12.99 -11.23 -13.86
CA ILE A 4 -12.31 -12.14 -12.92
C ILE A 4 -10.96 -12.57 -13.47
N LEU A 5 -10.90 -12.96 -14.74
CA LEU A 5 -9.66 -13.33 -15.43
C LEU A 5 -8.65 -12.18 -15.45
N PHE A 6 -9.12 -10.94 -15.64
CA PHE A 6 -8.28 -9.74 -15.60
C PHE A 6 -7.69 -9.49 -14.19
N TYR A 7 -8.51 -9.58 -13.14
CA TYR A 7 -8.04 -9.38 -11.77
C TYR A 7 -7.13 -10.52 -11.26
N SER A 8 -7.29 -11.74 -11.78
CA SER A 8 -6.44 -12.89 -11.40
C SER A 8 -5.12 -12.95 -12.18
N PHE A 9 -4.98 -12.24 -13.31
CA PHE A 9 -3.83 -12.36 -14.20
C PHE A 9 -2.50 -12.02 -13.52
N LEU A 10 -2.41 -10.88 -12.83
CA LEU A 10 -1.16 -10.41 -12.24
C LEU A 10 -0.62 -11.29 -11.08
N PRO A 11 -1.42 -11.72 -10.09
CA PRO A 11 -0.91 -12.62 -9.05
C PRO A 11 -0.44 -13.96 -9.61
N ILE A 12 -1.09 -14.47 -10.66
CA ILE A 12 -0.65 -15.68 -11.37
C ILE A 12 0.69 -15.43 -12.08
N LEU A 13 0.83 -14.29 -12.78
CA LEU A 13 2.08 -13.93 -13.45
C LEU A 13 3.25 -13.82 -12.46
N PHE A 14 3.05 -13.14 -11.32
CA PHE A 14 4.05 -13.02 -10.25
C PHE A 14 4.42 -14.37 -9.65
N PHE A 15 3.45 -15.27 -9.48
CA PHE A 15 3.70 -16.62 -8.98
C PHE A 15 4.54 -17.44 -9.96
N ILE A 16 4.23 -17.35 -11.26
CA ILE A 16 5.00 -18.03 -12.31
C ILE A 16 6.43 -17.48 -12.35
N THR A 17 6.62 -16.15 -12.37
CA THR A 17 7.97 -15.58 -12.42
C THR A 17 8.78 -15.92 -11.18
N PHE A 18 8.17 -15.97 -9.99
CA PHE A 18 8.82 -16.41 -8.76
C PHE A 18 9.36 -17.86 -8.85
N LEU A 19 8.66 -18.76 -9.53
CA LEU A 19 9.15 -20.13 -9.75
C LEU A 19 10.36 -20.16 -10.71
N PHE A 20 10.33 -19.34 -11.77
CA PHE A 20 11.43 -19.23 -12.73
C PHE A 20 12.67 -18.52 -12.14
N ASP A 21 12.44 -17.56 -11.25
CA ASP A 21 13.50 -16.79 -10.57
C ASP A 21 14.35 -17.65 -9.63
N ARG A 22 13.97 -18.90 -9.34
CA ARG A 22 14.87 -19.83 -8.62
C ARG A 22 15.92 -20.49 -9.51
N SER A 23 15.78 -20.40 -10.83
CA SER A 23 16.56 -21.20 -11.79
C SER A 23 17.55 -20.39 -12.62
N LEU A 24 17.63 -19.08 -12.44
CA LEU A 24 18.38 -18.20 -13.34
C LEU A 24 19.72 -17.73 -12.76
N ASN A 25 20.52 -17.08 -13.60
CA ASN A 25 21.78 -16.44 -13.20
C ASN A 25 21.55 -14.96 -12.83
N ASN A 26 22.44 -14.39 -12.01
CA ASN A 26 22.33 -13.02 -11.47
C ASN A 26 22.00 -11.90 -12.49
N ILE A 27 22.57 -11.96 -13.71
CA ILE A 27 22.30 -10.96 -14.75
C ILE A 27 20.86 -11.09 -15.31
N ASN A 28 20.37 -12.32 -15.44
CA ASN A 28 19.04 -12.60 -15.95
C ASN A 28 17.96 -12.27 -14.91
N HIS A 29 18.26 -12.44 -13.62
CA HIS A 29 17.38 -12.01 -12.52
C HIS A 29 17.07 -10.51 -12.60
N ASN A 30 18.10 -9.66 -12.72
CA ASN A 30 17.91 -8.20 -12.74
C ASN A 30 17.03 -7.74 -13.92
N ARG A 31 17.21 -8.34 -15.10
CA ARG A 31 16.42 -8.00 -16.30
C ARG A 31 14.97 -8.42 -16.17
N LEU A 32 14.70 -9.61 -15.64
CA LEU A 32 13.33 -10.09 -15.43
C LEU A 32 12.59 -9.26 -14.38
N ASN A 33 13.27 -8.90 -13.29
CA ASN A 33 12.70 -8.03 -12.27
C ASN A 33 12.32 -6.66 -12.83
N ALA A 34 13.17 -6.07 -13.68
CA ALA A 34 12.84 -4.81 -14.35
C ALA A 34 11.60 -4.94 -15.25
N LEU A 35 11.54 -5.98 -16.08
CA LEU A 35 10.39 -6.24 -16.95
C LEU A 35 9.10 -6.46 -16.15
N GLN A 36 9.18 -7.21 -15.06
CA GLN A 36 8.07 -7.47 -14.15
C GLN A 36 7.54 -6.18 -13.50
N ASN A 37 8.43 -5.27 -13.11
CA ASN A 37 8.03 -3.97 -12.57
C ASN A 37 7.27 -3.13 -13.61
N PHE A 38 7.70 -3.12 -14.87
CA PHE A 38 6.96 -2.43 -15.94
C PHE A 38 5.59 -3.03 -16.18
N ILE A 39 5.49 -4.36 -16.25
CA ILE A 39 4.20 -5.07 -16.39
C ILE A 39 3.28 -4.75 -15.21
N PHE A 40 3.82 -4.72 -13.99
CA PHE A 40 3.08 -4.35 -12.80
C PHE A 40 2.53 -2.92 -12.88
N VAL A 41 3.34 -1.95 -13.28
CA VAL A 41 2.91 -0.56 -13.44
C VAL A 41 1.79 -0.44 -14.48
N ILE A 42 1.95 -1.07 -15.64
CA ILE A 42 0.92 -1.07 -16.70
C ILE A 42 -0.37 -1.71 -16.19
N TYR A 43 -0.26 -2.82 -15.46
CA TYR A 43 -1.42 -3.49 -14.89
C TYR A 43 -2.16 -2.61 -13.87
N ILE A 44 -1.44 -2.00 -12.92
CA ILE A 44 -2.05 -1.10 -11.94
C ILE A 44 -2.73 0.07 -12.64
N PHE A 45 -2.11 0.64 -13.67
CA PHE A 45 -2.74 1.67 -14.49
C PHE A 45 -4.06 1.20 -15.13
N LEU A 46 -4.08 0.01 -15.75
CA LEU A 46 -5.30 -0.56 -16.34
C LEU A 46 -6.37 -0.85 -15.29
N VAL A 47 -5.99 -1.33 -14.10
CA VAL A 47 -6.91 -1.52 -12.97
C VAL A 47 -7.52 -0.19 -12.54
N ILE A 48 -6.72 0.88 -12.41
CA ILE A 48 -7.21 2.21 -12.06
C ILE A 48 -8.19 2.71 -13.14
N LEU A 49 -7.85 2.56 -14.42
CA LEU A 49 -8.74 2.93 -15.53
C LEU A 49 -10.07 2.17 -15.50
N ASP A 50 -10.05 0.84 -15.27
CA ASP A 50 -11.26 0.03 -15.14
C ASP A 50 -12.09 0.51 -13.93
N GLN A 51 -11.47 0.81 -12.79
CA GLN A 51 -12.17 1.36 -11.62
C GLN A 51 -12.79 2.74 -11.88
N MET A 52 -12.22 3.56 -12.76
CA MET A 52 -12.74 4.89 -13.11
C MET A 52 -13.87 4.82 -14.15
N VAL A 53 -13.68 4.07 -15.23
CA VAL A 53 -14.58 4.09 -16.39
C VAL A 53 -15.71 3.07 -16.26
N ASN A 54 -15.39 1.87 -15.75
CA ASN A 54 -16.34 0.77 -15.76
C ASN A 54 -17.21 0.80 -14.49
N THR A 55 -18.50 1.06 -14.68
CA THR A 55 -19.47 1.19 -13.59
C THR A 55 -19.98 -0.16 -13.08
N SER A 56 -19.83 -1.24 -13.86
CA SER A 56 -20.32 -2.59 -13.57
C SER A 56 -19.21 -3.58 -13.20
N THR A 57 -18.05 -3.09 -12.73
CA THR A 57 -16.96 -3.96 -12.27
C THR A 57 -17.38 -4.81 -11.08
N ILE A 58 -16.93 -6.07 -11.07
CA ILE A 58 -17.23 -7.03 -10.01
C ILE A 58 -16.60 -6.60 -8.68
N LEU A 59 -15.37 -6.09 -8.74
CA LEU A 59 -14.63 -5.57 -7.58
C LEU A 59 -14.61 -4.05 -7.62
N LYS A 60 -15.71 -3.40 -7.24
CA LYS A 60 -15.74 -1.93 -7.17
C LYS A 60 -15.12 -1.44 -5.87
N LEU A 61 -13.82 -1.11 -5.91
CA LEU A 61 -13.04 -0.65 -4.76
C LEU A 61 -13.57 0.66 -4.19
N SER A 62 -14.14 1.52 -5.03
CA SER A 62 -14.73 2.81 -4.61
C SER A 62 -15.98 2.67 -3.74
N LYS A 63 -16.58 1.48 -3.62
CA LYS A 63 -17.71 1.24 -2.70
C LYS A 63 -17.23 0.82 -1.29
N GLN A 64 -15.97 0.45 -1.14
CA GLN A 64 -15.42 -0.07 0.11
C GLN A 64 -15.05 1.08 1.06
N LYS A 65 -15.86 1.29 2.09
CA LYS A 65 -15.69 2.38 3.08
C LYS A 65 -14.32 2.35 3.75
N ALA A 66 -13.80 1.16 4.07
CA ALA A 66 -12.49 0.99 4.69
C ALA A 66 -11.37 1.49 3.76
N LEU A 67 -11.42 1.13 2.47
CA LEU A 67 -10.42 1.54 1.50
C LEU A 67 -10.45 3.05 1.25
N ILE A 68 -11.65 3.63 1.15
CA ILE A 68 -11.84 5.08 1.04
C ILE A 68 -11.29 5.79 2.28
N PHE A 69 -11.53 5.24 3.47
CA PHE A 69 -11.01 5.80 4.71
C PHE A 69 -9.48 5.75 4.77
N THR A 70 -8.87 4.61 4.41
CA THR A 70 -7.41 4.49 4.31
C THR A 70 -6.83 5.51 3.31
N GLY A 71 -7.51 5.75 2.19
CA GLY A 71 -7.14 6.80 1.24
C GLY A 71 -7.17 8.21 1.84
N LYS A 72 -8.15 8.52 2.71
CA LYS A 72 -8.25 9.82 3.40
C LYS A 72 -7.09 10.07 4.36
N ILE A 73 -6.64 9.03 5.07
CA ILE A 73 -5.53 9.14 6.03
C ILE A 73 -4.16 8.84 5.40
N SER A 74 -4.11 8.63 4.07
CA SER A 74 -2.89 8.20 3.37
C SER A 74 -1.73 9.19 3.49
N TYR A 75 -2.04 10.49 3.53
CA TYR A 75 -1.05 11.53 3.78
C TYR A 75 -0.42 11.38 5.17
N GLY A 76 -1.24 11.27 6.22
CA GLY A 76 -0.77 10.97 7.57
C GLY A 76 0.06 9.69 7.64
N LEU A 77 -0.38 8.60 7.00
CA LEU A 77 0.39 7.35 6.93
C LEU A 77 1.79 7.59 6.33
N TYR A 78 1.88 8.34 5.23
CA TYR A 78 3.16 8.71 4.61
C TYR A 78 4.03 9.57 5.53
N CYS A 79 3.48 10.56 6.24
CA CYS A 79 4.27 11.38 7.15
C CYS A 79 4.81 10.61 8.35
N PHE A 80 4.00 9.74 8.96
CA PHE A 80 4.34 9.10 10.24
C PHE A 80 5.09 7.78 10.10
N HIS A 81 4.94 7.01 9.00
CA HIS A 81 5.54 5.67 8.94
C HIS A 81 7.07 5.69 9.16
N GLY A 82 7.80 6.63 8.55
CA GLY A 82 9.25 6.74 8.70
C GLY A 82 9.67 7.10 10.13
N ILE A 83 8.93 7.98 10.79
CA ILE A 83 9.14 8.37 12.20
C ILE A 83 8.88 7.16 13.10
N VAL A 84 7.72 6.51 12.95
CA VAL A 84 7.33 5.37 13.78
C VAL A 84 8.30 4.20 13.63
N ILE A 85 8.74 3.89 12.40
CA ILE A 85 9.71 2.81 12.18
C ILE A 85 11.05 3.15 12.84
N SER A 86 11.57 4.36 12.62
CA SER A 86 12.89 4.76 13.13
C SER A 86 12.91 4.86 14.65
N PHE A 87 11.96 5.60 15.24
CA PHE A 87 11.88 5.79 16.69
C PHE A 87 11.36 4.54 17.39
N GLY A 88 10.39 3.84 16.82
CA GLY A 88 9.86 2.60 17.39
C GLY A 88 10.93 1.53 17.53
N ALA A 89 11.80 1.37 16.52
CA ALA A 89 12.94 0.46 16.60
C ALA A 89 13.92 0.85 17.71
N LEU A 90 14.24 2.14 17.87
CA LEU A 90 15.10 2.64 18.94
C LEU A 90 14.50 2.40 20.33
N VAL A 91 13.19 2.64 20.49
CA VAL A 91 12.47 2.43 21.75
C VAL A 91 12.45 0.96 22.14
N LEU A 92 12.08 0.07 21.21
CA LEU A 92 12.08 -1.38 21.45
C LEU A 92 13.47 -1.89 21.88
N LYS A 93 14.52 -1.40 21.19
CA LYS A 93 15.91 -1.72 21.54
C LYS A 93 16.26 -1.23 22.94
N LYS A 94 15.89 0.01 23.31
CA LYS A 94 16.18 0.58 24.63
C LYS A 94 15.45 -0.15 25.76
N LEU A 95 14.25 -0.67 25.50
CA LEU A 95 13.46 -1.45 26.44
C LEU A 95 13.84 -2.94 26.49
N ASN A 96 14.84 -3.37 25.72
CA ASN A 96 15.24 -4.78 25.55
C ASN A 96 14.05 -5.69 25.15
N ILE A 97 13.07 -5.14 24.42
CA ILE A 97 11.92 -5.89 23.93
C ILE A 97 12.33 -6.59 22.63
N VAL A 98 12.43 -7.91 22.66
CA VAL A 98 12.70 -8.74 21.48
C VAL A 98 11.39 -9.37 21.01
N LEU A 99 10.88 -8.88 19.90
CA LEU A 99 9.70 -9.43 19.22
C LEU A 99 10.12 -10.08 17.90
N PRO A 100 9.42 -11.14 17.46
CA PRO A 100 9.54 -11.64 16.09
C PRO A 100 9.33 -10.50 15.08
N SER A 101 10.12 -10.46 14.00
CA SER A 101 10.11 -9.36 13.02
C SER A 101 8.73 -9.04 12.47
N PHE A 102 7.90 -10.06 12.26
CA PHE A 102 6.52 -9.89 11.78
C PHE A 102 5.62 -9.19 12.82
N ILE A 103 5.74 -9.56 14.10
CA ILE A 103 4.98 -8.93 15.19
C ILE A 103 5.42 -7.47 15.34
N ASN A 104 6.72 -7.20 15.26
CA ASN A 104 7.25 -5.85 15.29
C ASN A 104 6.69 -4.99 14.13
N ALA A 105 6.70 -5.52 12.90
CA ALA A 105 6.16 -4.83 11.74
C ALA A 105 4.66 -4.50 11.90
N ILE A 106 3.86 -5.44 12.39
CA ILE A 106 2.44 -5.22 12.67
C ILE A 106 2.24 -4.16 13.74
N LEU A 107 3.00 -4.23 14.84
CA LEU A 107 2.91 -3.27 15.94
C LEU A 107 3.20 -1.84 15.45
N LEU A 108 4.29 -1.66 14.72
CA LEU A 108 4.67 -0.36 14.15
C LEU A 108 3.65 0.15 13.12
N LEU A 109 3.08 -0.74 12.31
CA LEU A 109 2.02 -0.40 11.37
C LEU A 109 0.76 0.07 12.10
N ILE A 110 0.34 -0.62 13.16
CA ILE A 110 -0.82 -0.22 13.98
C ILE A 110 -0.59 1.16 14.59
N ILE A 111 0.59 1.41 15.17
CA ILE A 111 0.94 2.71 15.74
C ILE A 111 0.89 3.80 14.66
N THR A 112 1.41 3.51 13.47
CA THR A 112 1.37 4.44 12.32
C THR A 112 -0.07 4.77 11.92
N PHE A 113 -0.95 3.78 11.84
CA PHE A 113 -2.37 3.99 11.55
C PHE A 113 -3.05 4.84 12.61
N ILE A 114 -2.80 4.57 13.90
CA ILE A 114 -3.37 5.36 15.01
C ILE A 114 -2.93 6.83 14.89
N LEU A 115 -1.64 7.09 14.70
CA LEU A 115 -1.12 8.44 14.54
C LEU A 115 -1.67 9.15 13.29
N ALA A 116 -1.78 8.44 12.17
CA ALA A 116 -2.38 8.98 10.96
C ALA A 116 -3.86 9.34 11.15
N ILE A 117 -4.63 8.52 11.85
CA ILE A 117 -6.04 8.80 12.18
C ILE A 117 -6.17 10.02 13.09
N ILE A 118 -5.30 10.13 14.10
CA ILE A 118 -5.25 11.29 15.01
C ILE A 118 -4.93 12.56 14.19
N SER A 119 -3.87 12.52 13.40
CA SER A 119 -3.47 13.64 12.52
C SER A 119 -4.60 14.06 11.58
N TYR A 120 -5.25 13.09 10.93
CA TYR A 120 -6.36 13.38 10.03
C TYR A 120 -7.50 14.14 10.72
N ASN A 121 -7.89 13.72 11.93
CA ASN A 121 -9.01 14.31 12.63
C ASN A 121 -8.70 15.67 13.26
N TYR A 122 -7.49 15.87 13.78
CA TYR A 122 -7.12 17.07 14.54
C TYR A 122 -6.31 18.10 13.77
N ILE A 123 -5.64 17.71 12.69
CA ILE A 123 -4.80 18.59 11.88
C ILE A 123 -5.42 18.74 10.49
N GLU A 124 -5.43 17.67 9.69
CA GLU A 124 -5.80 17.76 8.27
C GLU A 124 -7.25 18.24 8.08
N LYS A 125 -8.20 17.66 8.80
CA LYS A 125 -9.63 17.99 8.65
C LYS A 125 -9.94 19.46 9.01
N PRO A 126 -9.41 20.05 10.11
CA PRO A 126 -9.50 21.49 10.34
C PRO A 126 -8.89 22.34 9.23
N PHE A 127 -7.69 22.02 8.75
CA PHE A 127 -7.03 22.78 7.67
C PHE A 127 -7.83 22.75 6.37
N ILE A 128 -8.41 21.60 6.00
CA ILE A 128 -9.27 21.47 4.82
C ILE A 128 -10.54 22.33 4.97
N LYS A 129 -11.15 22.36 6.16
CA LYS A 129 -12.33 23.21 6.43
C LYS A 129 -12.01 24.70 6.34
N LEU A 130 -10.84 25.11 6.82
CA LEU A 130 -10.37 26.50 6.69
C LEU A 130 -10.19 26.85 5.21
N LYS A 131 -9.54 25.99 4.43
CA LYS A 131 -9.36 26.22 2.99
C LYS A 131 -10.70 26.48 2.28
N ASN A 132 -11.71 25.62 2.49
CA ASN A 132 -13.02 25.76 1.84
C ASN A 132 -13.81 27.01 2.26
N LYS A 133 -13.36 27.73 3.31
CA LYS A 133 -14.00 28.96 3.79
C LYS A 133 -13.34 30.22 3.21
N PHE A 134 -12.06 30.15 2.86
CA PHE A 134 -11.27 31.31 2.43
C PHE A 134 -10.87 31.27 0.94
N VAL A 135 -11.09 30.15 0.27
CA VAL A 135 -10.88 29.94 -1.17
C VAL A 135 -12.19 29.42 -1.75
#